data_AF-G0V8X8-F1
#
_entry.id   AF-G0V8X8-F1
#
_cell.length_a   1.000
_cell.length_b   1.000
_cell.length_c   1.000
_cell.angle_alpha   90.00
_cell.angle_beta   90.00
_cell.angle_gamma   90.00
#
_symmetry.space_group_name_H-M   'P 1'
#
loop_
_entity.id
_entity.type
_entity.pdbx_description
1 polymer ?
#
loop_
_entity_poly.entity_id
_entity_poly.type
_entity_poly.pdbx_seq_one_letter_code
_entity_poly.pdbx_strand_id
1 'polypeptide(L)'
;MDYFTIKQTYYAGQYTETLKEIEKVTDQDDETIVFYKSKSQLSLNNYTKNQSSTSLGKIFDLYAEFLKSRNIKKLQSQVILEKATSFELNLLATAQAILGQYDESLETCTEGINKSEEAGSSEMILLAVQVALLIEKPSLAKSIFETYANNNEDLSGDAEQIINQAESYLKYSTSEDVAGSNFYYYEEMAQTFPSWKTQLALLNSHLQQLNIEEAGEIADLLDSDFYSVEQKEVGAAYKEHFLAAKINLSHIVGETDSDALRDELRKVNPHHPLIAANKQMNDKFDEIIAKYSS
;
A
#
# COMPACT_ATOMS: atom_id res chain seq x y z
N MET A 1 -6.59 -16.32 -19.27
CA MET A 1 -7.78 -15.93 -18.50
C MET A 1 -7.64 -14.44 -18.23
N ASP A 2 -8.72 -13.66 -18.31
CA ASP A 2 -8.65 -12.22 -18.11
C ASP A 2 -8.83 -11.89 -16.62
N TYR A 3 -7.76 -11.42 -15.97
CA TYR A 3 -7.76 -11.03 -14.55
C TYR A 3 -7.94 -9.51 -14.36
N PHE A 4 -8.22 -8.77 -15.44
CA PHE A 4 -8.29 -7.30 -15.44
C PHE A 4 -9.20 -6.77 -14.33
N THR A 5 -10.46 -7.18 -14.27
CA THR A 5 -11.43 -6.69 -13.27
C THR A 5 -11.03 -7.04 -11.83
N ILE A 6 -10.42 -8.23 -11.62
CA ILE A 6 -9.95 -8.67 -10.30
C ILE A 6 -8.83 -7.75 -9.82
N LYS A 7 -7.81 -7.52 -10.67
CA LYS A 7 -6.71 -6.62 -10.37
C LYS A 7 -7.22 -5.19 -10.19
N GLN A 8 -8.12 -4.74 -11.06
CA GLN A 8 -8.65 -3.39 -11.05
C GLN A 8 -9.37 -3.04 -9.76
N THR A 9 -10.31 -3.89 -9.35
CA THR A 9 -11.04 -3.71 -8.10
C THR A 9 -10.12 -3.83 -6.88
N TYR A 10 -9.13 -4.73 -6.91
CA TYR A 10 -8.18 -4.89 -5.81
C TYR A 10 -7.30 -3.66 -5.61
N TYR A 11 -6.70 -3.14 -6.69
CA TYR A 11 -5.84 -1.96 -6.62
C TYR A 11 -6.64 -0.69 -6.38
N ALA A 12 -7.93 -0.66 -6.71
CA ALA A 12 -8.84 0.38 -6.26
C ALA A 12 -9.29 0.23 -4.80
N GLY A 13 -8.93 -0.84 -4.09
CA GLY A 13 -9.30 -1.07 -2.69
C GLY A 13 -10.73 -1.59 -2.47
N GLN A 14 -11.40 -2.04 -3.52
CA GLN A 14 -12.76 -2.59 -3.48
C GLN A 14 -12.74 -4.11 -3.19
N TYR A 15 -12.13 -4.51 -2.07
CA TYR A 15 -11.84 -5.91 -1.75
C TYR A 15 -13.06 -6.84 -1.75
N THR A 16 -14.22 -6.35 -1.32
CA THR A 16 -15.47 -7.12 -1.35
C THR A 16 -15.90 -7.43 -2.79
N GLU A 17 -15.72 -6.48 -3.71
CA GLU A 17 -16.03 -6.69 -5.13
C GLU A 17 -15.00 -7.61 -5.79
N THR A 18 -13.72 -7.46 -5.45
CA THR A 18 -12.66 -8.39 -5.88
C THR A 18 -13.00 -9.84 -5.55
N LEU A 19 -13.50 -10.10 -4.33
CA LEU A 19 -13.93 -11.44 -3.93
C LEU A 19 -15.12 -11.95 -4.76
N LYS A 20 -16.11 -11.11 -5.07
CA LYS A 20 -17.23 -11.49 -5.95
C LYS A 20 -16.78 -11.80 -7.38
N GLU A 21 -15.82 -11.05 -7.92
CA GLU A 21 -15.27 -11.35 -9.24
C GLU A 21 -14.50 -12.67 -9.25
N ILE A 22 -13.74 -12.96 -8.18
CA ILE A 22 -13.04 -14.24 -8.01
C ILE A 22 -14.00 -15.42 -7.92
N GLU A 23 -15.17 -15.29 -7.30
CA GLU A 23 -16.18 -16.35 -7.23
C GLU A 23 -16.72 -16.79 -8.60
N LYS A 24 -16.62 -15.92 -9.62
CA LYS A 24 -17.04 -16.23 -11.00
C LYS A 24 -16.02 -17.09 -11.76
N VAL A 25 -14.79 -17.18 -11.27
CA VAL A 25 -13.71 -17.92 -11.92
C VAL A 25 -13.78 -19.41 -11.57
N THR A 26 -13.69 -20.28 -12.58
CA THR A 26 -13.81 -21.74 -12.37
C THR A 26 -12.58 -22.36 -11.73
N ASP A 27 -11.38 -21.90 -12.11
CA ASP A 27 -10.13 -22.39 -11.54
C ASP A 27 -9.77 -21.58 -10.29
N GLN A 28 -10.10 -22.14 -9.12
CA GLN A 28 -9.84 -21.52 -7.82
C GLN A 28 -8.43 -21.82 -7.29
N ASP A 29 -7.66 -22.68 -7.96
CA ASP A 29 -6.30 -23.06 -7.58
C ASP A 29 -5.22 -22.32 -8.40
N ASP A 30 -5.63 -21.55 -9.42
CA ASP A 30 -4.77 -20.60 -10.13
C ASP A 30 -4.05 -19.64 -9.16
N GLU A 31 -2.73 -19.48 -9.30
CA GLU A 31 -1.93 -18.71 -8.35
C GLU A 31 -2.33 -17.24 -8.27
N THR A 32 -2.74 -16.62 -9.39
CA THR A 32 -3.22 -15.24 -9.41
C THR A 32 -4.50 -15.13 -8.61
N ILE A 33 -5.43 -16.07 -8.79
CA ILE A 33 -6.68 -16.13 -8.01
C ILE A 33 -6.39 -16.33 -6.53
N VAL A 34 -5.53 -17.28 -6.17
CA VAL A 34 -5.14 -17.53 -4.77
C VAL A 34 -4.50 -16.28 -4.15
N PHE A 35 -3.66 -15.57 -4.90
CA PHE A 35 -2.99 -14.34 -4.45
C PHE A 35 -4.00 -13.23 -4.12
N TYR A 36 -4.83 -12.85 -5.09
CA TYR A 36 -5.78 -11.75 -4.91
C TYR A 36 -6.91 -12.09 -3.93
N LYS A 37 -7.36 -13.35 -3.88
CA LYS A 37 -8.33 -13.83 -2.89
C LYS A 37 -7.77 -13.69 -1.47
N SER A 38 -6.57 -14.23 -1.25
CA SER A 38 -5.93 -14.25 0.07
C SER A 38 -5.60 -12.83 0.55
N LYS A 39 -5.05 -11.96 -0.33
CA LYS A 39 -4.79 -10.55 0.00
C LYS A 39 -6.09 -9.80 0.33
N SER A 40 -7.14 -9.97 -0.47
CA SER A 40 -8.44 -9.31 -0.22
C SER A 40 -9.05 -9.75 1.11
N GLN A 41 -8.98 -11.04 1.42
CA GLN A 41 -9.44 -11.56 2.71
C GLN A 41 -8.61 -11.05 3.90
N LEU A 42 -7.30 -10.92 3.73
CA LEU A 42 -6.43 -10.32 4.75
C LEU A 42 -6.81 -8.85 4.98
N SER A 43 -7.04 -8.07 3.91
CA SER A 43 -7.47 -6.67 4.01
C SER A 43 -8.82 -6.51 4.72
N LEU A 44 -9.74 -7.46 4.53
CA LEU A 44 -11.05 -7.49 5.20
C LEU A 44 -11.01 -8.15 6.59
N ASN A 45 -9.82 -8.53 7.10
CA ASN A 45 -9.65 -9.26 8.36
C ASN A 45 -10.46 -10.57 8.48
N ASN A 46 -10.80 -11.20 7.35
CA ASN A 46 -11.59 -12.44 7.30
C ASN A 46 -10.80 -13.65 6.74
N TYR A 47 -9.48 -13.48 6.57
CA TYR A 47 -8.60 -14.56 6.12
C TYR A 47 -8.68 -15.80 7.01
N THR A 48 -8.90 -16.95 6.38
CA THR A 48 -8.99 -18.24 7.05
C THR A 48 -7.85 -19.13 6.60
N LYS A 49 -7.13 -19.70 7.59
CA LYS A 49 -5.98 -20.55 7.30
C LYS A 49 -6.36 -21.85 6.60
N ASN A 50 -5.45 -22.40 5.79
CA ASN A 50 -5.61 -23.65 5.05
C ASN A 50 -6.80 -23.67 4.06
N GLN A 51 -7.26 -22.51 3.57
CA GLN A 51 -8.32 -22.45 2.56
C GLN A 51 -7.85 -22.94 1.18
N SER A 52 -6.58 -22.74 0.85
CA SER A 52 -5.97 -23.24 -0.38
C SER A 52 -4.89 -24.27 -0.04
N SER A 53 -4.87 -25.38 -0.77
CA SER A 53 -3.89 -26.46 -0.56
C SER A 53 -2.60 -26.27 -1.38
N THR A 54 -2.55 -25.23 -2.22
CA THR A 54 -1.42 -24.90 -3.10
C THR A 54 -0.17 -24.49 -2.32
N SER A 55 0.99 -24.42 -3.00
CA SER A 55 2.23 -23.90 -2.39
C SER A 55 2.02 -22.48 -1.85
N LEU A 56 1.50 -21.59 -2.72
CA LEU A 56 1.21 -20.21 -2.38
C LEU A 56 0.21 -20.08 -1.21
N GLY A 57 -0.81 -20.93 -1.14
CA GLY A 57 -1.75 -20.98 -0.02
C GLY A 57 -1.06 -21.20 1.34
N LYS A 58 -0.08 -22.10 1.39
CA LYS A 58 0.74 -22.35 2.61
C LYS A 58 1.65 -21.18 2.95
N ILE A 59 2.19 -20.49 1.93
CA ILE A 59 2.98 -19.27 2.15
C ILE A 59 2.10 -18.16 2.73
N PHE A 60 0.85 -18.01 2.28
CA PHE A 60 -0.10 -17.08 2.88
C PHE A 60 -0.43 -17.41 4.34
N ASP A 61 -0.55 -18.68 4.71
CA ASP A 61 -0.75 -19.08 6.11
C ASP A 61 0.40 -18.63 7.02
N LEU A 62 1.64 -18.75 6.51
CA LEU A 62 2.85 -18.28 7.19
C LEU A 62 2.92 -16.75 7.23
N TYR A 63 2.55 -16.08 6.15
CA TYR A 63 2.49 -14.62 6.08
C TYR A 63 1.43 -14.05 7.05
N ALA A 64 0.25 -14.66 7.12
CA ALA A 64 -0.81 -14.30 8.07
C ALA A 64 -0.38 -14.51 9.53
N GLU A 65 0.41 -15.56 9.82
CA GLU A 65 1.04 -15.75 11.13
C GLU A 65 2.10 -14.69 11.43
N PHE A 66 2.91 -14.33 10.43
CA PHE A 66 3.90 -13.27 10.54
C PHE A 66 3.25 -11.92 10.87
N LEU A 67 2.14 -11.55 10.21
CA LEU A 67 1.46 -10.27 10.47
C LEU A 67 1.05 -10.11 11.95
N LYS A 68 0.74 -11.22 12.63
CA LYS A 68 0.38 -11.22 14.06
C LYS A 68 1.59 -11.31 14.98
N SER A 69 2.55 -12.18 14.66
CA SER A 69 3.68 -12.50 15.54
C SER A 69 4.91 -11.60 15.34
N ARG A 70 4.99 -10.92 14.18
CA ARG A 70 6.17 -10.23 13.67
C ARG A 70 7.43 -11.12 13.59
N ASN A 71 7.27 -12.45 13.53
CA ASN A 71 8.36 -13.40 13.40
C ASN A 71 8.41 -13.98 11.98
N ILE A 72 9.39 -13.54 11.20
CA ILE A 72 9.54 -13.89 9.78
C ILE A 72 10.22 -15.25 9.53
N LYS A 73 10.87 -15.85 10.54
CA LYS A 73 11.78 -17.00 10.35
C LYS A 73 11.18 -18.17 9.56
N LYS A 74 9.93 -18.54 9.86
CA LYS A 74 9.25 -19.64 9.16
C LYS A 74 8.99 -19.32 7.68
N LEU A 75 8.53 -18.09 7.41
CA LEU A 75 8.28 -17.61 6.06
C LEU A 75 9.58 -17.59 5.24
N GLN A 76 10.64 -16.99 5.79
CA GLN A 76 11.98 -16.98 5.19
C GLN A 76 12.53 -18.38 4.92
N SER A 77 12.32 -19.34 5.82
CA SER A 77 12.82 -20.71 5.62
C SER A 77 12.08 -21.49 4.53
N GLN A 78 10.85 -21.08 4.20
CA GLN A 78 9.98 -21.80 3.27
C GLN A 78 10.06 -21.24 1.84
N VAL A 79 10.24 -19.92 1.70
CA VAL A 79 10.38 -19.25 0.41
C VAL A 79 11.84 -19.30 -0.03
N ILE A 80 12.16 -20.19 -0.97
CA ILE A 80 13.50 -20.36 -1.53
C ILE A 80 13.62 -19.45 -2.75
N LEU A 81 14.44 -18.40 -2.68
CA LEU A 81 14.52 -17.31 -3.67
C LEU A 81 14.53 -17.79 -5.13
N GLU A 82 15.39 -18.74 -5.46
CA GLU A 82 15.58 -19.21 -6.85
C GLU A 82 14.39 -20.03 -7.37
N LYS A 83 13.60 -20.63 -6.48
CA LYS A 83 12.48 -21.53 -6.83
C LYS A 83 11.10 -20.94 -6.60
N ALA A 84 11.02 -19.90 -5.80
CA ALA A 84 9.76 -19.28 -5.42
C ALA A 84 9.17 -18.50 -6.59
N THR A 85 7.84 -18.50 -6.72
CA THR A 85 7.16 -17.68 -7.73
C THR A 85 7.18 -16.21 -7.33
N SER A 86 6.97 -15.30 -8.28
CA SER A 86 6.92 -13.86 -7.99
C SER A 86 5.88 -13.51 -6.91
N PHE A 87 4.76 -14.23 -6.83
CA PHE A 87 3.79 -14.04 -5.74
C PHE A 87 4.30 -14.47 -4.37
N GLU A 88 5.03 -15.58 -4.28
CA GLU A 88 5.65 -16.02 -3.02
C GLU A 88 6.73 -15.03 -2.55
N LEU A 89 7.54 -14.54 -3.50
CA LEU A 89 8.54 -13.49 -3.26
C LEU A 89 7.90 -12.17 -2.82
N ASN A 90 6.74 -11.81 -3.37
CA ASN A 90 6.00 -10.62 -2.97
C ASN A 90 5.66 -10.64 -1.46
N LEU A 91 5.23 -11.80 -0.96
CA LEU A 91 4.89 -11.96 0.46
C LEU A 91 6.13 -11.90 1.36
N LEU A 92 7.24 -12.49 0.92
CA LEU A 92 8.51 -12.44 1.64
C LEU A 92 9.05 -11.00 1.70
N ALA A 93 9.14 -10.31 0.56
CA ALA A 93 9.58 -8.93 0.48
C ALA A 93 8.71 -8.00 1.32
N THR A 94 7.39 -8.14 1.25
CA THR A 94 6.46 -7.36 2.09
C THR A 94 6.76 -7.58 3.58
N ALA A 95 7.00 -8.83 4.00
CA ALA A 95 7.32 -9.15 5.39
C ALA A 95 8.66 -8.55 5.85
N GLN A 96 9.69 -8.59 4.99
CA GLN A 96 10.99 -7.96 5.24
C GLN A 96 10.83 -6.44 5.40
N ALA A 97 10.13 -5.77 4.47
CA ALA A 97 9.87 -4.33 4.53
C ALA A 97 9.10 -3.91 5.80
N ILE A 98 8.11 -4.70 6.22
CA ILE A 98 7.37 -4.48 7.48
C ILE A 98 8.29 -4.53 8.72
N LEU A 99 9.35 -5.35 8.68
CA LEU A 99 10.36 -5.41 9.75
C LEU A 99 11.47 -4.36 9.63
N GLY A 100 11.43 -3.50 8.60
CA GLY A 100 12.49 -2.54 8.30
C GLY A 100 13.73 -3.14 7.65
N GLN A 101 13.66 -4.40 7.18
CA GLN A 101 14.71 -5.09 6.43
C GLN A 101 14.64 -4.69 4.95
N TYR A 102 14.83 -3.40 4.67
CA TYR A 102 14.54 -2.83 3.36
C TYR A 102 15.52 -3.26 2.27
N ASP A 103 16.80 -3.44 2.61
CA ASP A 103 17.80 -3.88 1.64
C ASP A 103 17.51 -5.33 1.20
N GLU A 104 17.24 -6.24 2.14
CA GLU A 104 16.85 -7.63 1.84
C GLU A 104 15.50 -7.70 1.09
N SER A 105 14.58 -6.79 1.40
CA SER A 105 13.32 -6.67 0.66
C SER A 105 13.54 -6.27 -0.80
N LEU A 106 14.43 -5.32 -1.08
CA LEU A 106 14.74 -4.88 -2.45
C LEU A 106 15.48 -5.96 -3.25
N GLU A 107 16.36 -6.71 -2.61
CA GLU A 107 17.01 -7.88 -3.21
C GLU A 107 15.98 -8.94 -3.60
N THR A 108 15.07 -9.27 -2.69
CA THR A 108 13.95 -10.21 -2.94
C THR A 108 13.04 -9.69 -4.06
N CYS A 109 12.81 -8.38 -4.11
CA CYS A 109 12.06 -7.76 -5.19
C CYS A 109 12.72 -7.90 -6.55
N THR A 110 14.04 -7.67 -6.60
CA THR A 110 14.83 -7.77 -7.83
C THR A 110 14.82 -9.21 -8.36
N GLU A 111 14.94 -10.20 -7.48
CA GLU A 111 14.83 -11.61 -7.86
C GLU A 111 13.47 -11.93 -8.50
N GLY A 112 12.37 -11.42 -7.93
CA GLY A 112 11.04 -11.62 -8.51
C GLY A 112 10.82 -10.86 -9.83
N ILE A 113 11.40 -9.67 -9.98
CA ILE A 113 11.32 -8.90 -11.23
C ILE A 113 12.07 -9.60 -12.37
N ASN A 114 13.23 -10.21 -12.07
CA ASN A 114 14.03 -10.93 -13.07
C ASN A 114 13.33 -12.18 -13.63
N LYS A 115 12.25 -12.64 -12.98
CA LYS A 115 11.37 -13.71 -13.47
C LYS A 115 10.23 -13.14 -14.34
N SER A 116 10.53 -12.15 -15.17
CA SER A 116 9.54 -11.30 -15.86
C SER A 116 8.54 -12.04 -16.75
N GLU A 117 8.84 -13.26 -17.19
CA GLU A 117 7.94 -14.13 -17.96
C GLU A 117 6.86 -14.82 -17.09
N GLU A 118 6.98 -14.77 -15.76
CA GLU A 118 6.03 -15.37 -14.82
C GLU A 118 4.96 -14.37 -14.35
N ALA A 119 3.77 -14.88 -14.03
CA ALA A 119 2.73 -14.09 -13.36
C ALA A 119 3.26 -13.55 -12.01
N GLY A 120 2.90 -12.31 -11.68
CA GLY A 120 3.36 -11.66 -10.44
C GLY A 120 4.47 -10.62 -10.65
N SER A 121 5.08 -10.53 -11.84
CA SER A 121 6.19 -9.60 -12.10
C SER A 121 5.79 -8.13 -11.95
N SER A 122 4.59 -7.75 -12.40
CA SER A 122 4.05 -6.38 -12.23
C SER A 122 3.78 -6.04 -10.76
N GLU A 123 3.35 -7.01 -9.96
CA GLU A 123 3.19 -6.86 -8.51
C GLU A 123 4.54 -6.69 -7.80
N MET A 124 5.60 -7.32 -8.30
CA MET A 124 6.96 -7.19 -7.76
C MET A 124 7.57 -5.82 -8.05
N ILE A 125 7.40 -5.28 -9.26
CA ILE A 125 7.88 -3.93 -9.59
C ILE A 125 7.17 -2.85 -8.77
N LEU A 126 5.84 -2.97 -8.59
CA LEU A 126 5.11 -2.06 -7.71
C LEU A 126 5.66 -2.09 -6.28
N LEU A 127 5.88 -3.29 -5.73
CA LEU A 127 6.44 -3.43 -4.38
C LEU A 127 7.86 -2.87 -4.29
N ALA A 128 8.72 -3.10 -5.29
CA ALA A 128 10.08 -2.58 -5.32
C ALA A 128 10.10 -1.05 -5.28
N VAL A 129 9.24 -0.40 -6.08
CA VAL A 129 9.07 1.05 -6.08
C VAL A 129 8.61 1.53 -4.69
N GLN A 130 7.58 0.90 -4.10
CA GLN A 130 7.10 1.26 -2.77
C GLN A 130 8.20 1.15 -1.70
N VAL A 131 8.96 0.05 -1.69
CA VAL A 131 10.06 -0.17 -0.73
C VAL A 131 11.18 0.87 -0.92
N ALA A 132 11.57 1.15 -2.15
CA ALA A 132 12.61 2.16 -2.44
C ALA A 132 12.17 3.58 -2.01
N LEU A 133 10.88 3.91 -2.14
CA LEU A 133 10.32 5.16 -1.65
C LEU A 133 10.25 5.23 -0.12
N LEU A 134 9.95 4.12 0.56
CA LEU A 134 9.92 4.05 2.02
C LEU A 134 11.28 4.32 2.68
N ILE A 135 12.39 4.06 1.97
CA ILE A 135 13.75 4.40 2.43
C ILE A 135 14.25 5.73 1.88
N GLU A 136 13.35 6.59 1.39
CA GLU A 136 13.64 7.94 0.88
C GLU A 136 14.66 7.93 -0.28
N LYS A 137 14.64 6.90 -1.14
CA LYS A 137 15.50 6.80 -2.35
C LYS A 137 14.69 6.88 -3.65
N PRO A 138 14.08 8.04 -3.98
CA PRO A 138 13.27 8.20 -5.20
C PRO A 138 14.05 7.96 -6.49
N SER A 139 15.35 8.29 -6.54
CA SER A 139 16.18 8.00 -7.72
C SER A 139 16.36 6.51 -7.98
N LEU A 140 16.45 5.69 -6.91
CA LEU A 140 16.51 4.23 -7.03
C LEU A 140 15.16 3.70 -7.52
N ALA A 141 14.07 4.16 -6.94
CA ALA A 141 12.71 3.77 -7.33
C ALA A 141 12.44 4.09 -8.82
N LYS A 142 12.84 5.28 -9.28
CA LYS A 142 12.76 5.70 -10.69
C LYS A 142 13.58 4.80 -11.61
N SER A 143 14.84 4.52 -11.25
CA SER A 143 15.71 3.64 -12.04
C SER A 143 15.15 2.22 -12.16
N ILE A 144 14.60 1.66 -11.07
CA ILE A 144 13.95 0.35 -11.07
C ILE A 144 12.73 0.35 -11.99
N PHE A 145 11.87 1.36 -11.89
CA PHE A 145 10.67 1.53 -12.71
C PHE A 145 10.98 1.67 -14.21
N GLU A 146 11.87 2.59 -14.58
CA GLU A 146 12.23 2.86 -15.98
C GLU A 146 12.89 1.63 -16.62
N THR A 147 13.75 0.91 -15.87
CA THR A 147 14.37 -0.33 -16.38
C THR A 147 13.30 -1.38 -16.69
N TYR A 148 12.30 -1.55 -15.83
CA TYR A 148 11.22 -2.49 -16.06
C TYR A 148 10.34 -2.07 -17.24
N ALA A 149 9.89 -0.81 -17.27
CA ALA A 149 9.00 -0.29 -18.31
C ALA A 149 9.64 -0.36 -19.70
N ASN A 150 10.92 0.01 -19.84
CA ASN A 150 11.64 -0.05 -21.12
C ASN A 150 11.86 -1.50 -21.63
N ASN A 151 11.89 -2.49 -20.73
CA ASN A 151 12.07 -3.89 -21.11
C ASN A 151 10.74 -4.62 -21.37
N ASN A 152 9.60 -3.98 -21.08
CA ASN A 152 8.27 -4.58 -21.19
C ASN A 152 7.31 -3.58 -21.87
N GLU A 153 7.59 -3.19 -23.11
CA GLU A 153 6.79 -2.19 -23.84
C GLU A 153 5.36 -2.67 -24.17
N ASP A 154 5.14 -3.99 -24.28
CA ASP A 154 3.84 -4.62 -24.58
C ASP A 154 3.21 -5.25 -23.32
N LEU A 155 2.95 -4.43 -22.30
CA LEU A 155 2.23 -4.90 -21.10
C LEU A 155 0.78 -5.23 -21.45
N SER A 156 0.28 -6.34 -20.91
CA SER A 156 -1.16 -6.63 -20.94
C SER A 156 -1.93 -5.56 -20.15
N GLY A 157 -3.16 -5.25 -20.57
CA GLY A 157 -3.96 -4.18 -19.94
C GLY A 157 -4.20 -4.38 -18.43
N ASP A 158 -4.13 -5.61 -17.93
CA ASP A 158 -4.23 -5.92 -16.50
C ASP A 158 -2.94 -5.64 -15.71
N ALA A 159 -1.77 -5.60 -16.38
CA ALA A 159 -0.51 -5.15 -15.79
C ALA A 159 -0.36 -3.62 -15.87
N GLU A 160 -0.91 -2.96 -16.90
CA GLU A 160 -0.83 -1.51 -17.11
C GLU A 160 -1.31 -0.72 -15.87
N GLN A 161 -2.43 -1.11 -15.26
CA GLN A 161 -2.93 -0.43 -14.05
C GLN A 161 -1.93 -0.48 -12.88
N ILE A 162 -1.24 -1.61 -12.71
CA ILE A 162 -0.27 -1.82 -11.62
C ILE A 162 0.96 -0.92 -11.85
N ILE A 163 1.38 -0.80 -13.12
CA ILE A 163 2.48 0.07 -13.52
C ILE A 163 2.10 1.55 -13.36
N ASN A 164 0.90 1.96 -13.78
CA ASN A 164 0.39 3.31 -13.57
C ASN A 164 0.31 3.66 -12.07
N GLN A 165 -0.07 2.70 -11.23
CA GLN A 165 -0.04 2.89 -9.77
C GLN A 165 1.39 3.11 -9.26
N ALA A 166 2.37 2.36 -9.76
CA ALA A 166 3.78 2.52 -9.38
C ALA A 166 4.33 3.89 -9.81
N GLU A 167 4.02 4.32 -11.04
CA GLU A 167 4.35 5.65 -11.55
C GLU A 167 3.71 6.76 -10.70
N SER A 168 2.45 6.60 -10.30
CA SER A 168 1.77 7.59 -9.46
C SER A 168 2.45 7.77 -8.09
N TYR A 169 2.96 6.68 -7.49
CA TYR A 169 3.71 6.75 -6.23
C TYR A 169 5.06 7.45 -6.40
N LEU A 170 5.75 7.23 -7.53
CA LEU A 170 6.96 7.97 -7.86
C LEU A 170 6.67 9.47 -7.97
N LYS A 171 5.69 9.85 -8.79
CA LYS A 171 5.26 11.25 -8.99
C LYS A 171 4.85 11.91 -7.68
N TYR A 172 4.08 11.20 -6.85
CA TYR A 172 3.68 11.67 -5.54
C TYR A 172 4.90 11.96 -4.65
N SER A 173 5.88 11.05 -4.60
CA SER A 173 7.07 11.21 -3.77
C SER A 173 8.04 12.27 -4.27
N THR A 174 8.11 12.52 -5.57
CA THR A 174 9.00 13.53 -6.18
C THR A 174 8.33 14.88 -6.37
N SER A 175 7.02 14.98 -6.08
CA SER A 175 6.21 16.15 -6.42
C SER A 175 6.29 16.52 -7.90
N GLU A 176 6.42 15.51 -8.77
CA GLU A 176 6.31 15.67 -10.22
C GLU A 176 4.83 15.63 -10.63
N ASP A 177 4.43 16.50 -11.56
CA ASP A 177 3.07 16.56 -12.13
C ASP A 177 1.93 16.60 -11.08
N VAL A 178 2.16 17.25 -9.93
CA VAL A 178 1.21 17.26 -8.79
C VAL A 178 -0.18 17.74 -9.19
N ALA A 179 -0.29 18.79 -10.00
CA ALA A 179 -1.57 19.35 -10.49
C ALA A 179 -1.91 18.88 -11.93
N GLY A 180 -1.12 17.95 -12.48
CA GLY A 180 -1.23 17.47 -13.86
C GLY A 180 -1.64 16.02 -13.91
N SER A 181 -0.84 15.20 -14.62
CA SER A 181 -1.14 13.80 -14.87
C SER A 181 -1.39 12.99 -13.59
N ASN A 182 -0.69 13.30 -12.49
CA ASN A 182 -0.84 12.55 -11.24
C ASN A 182 -2.14 12.88 -10.49
N PHE A 183 -2.57 14.15 -10.52
CA PHE A 183 -3.87 14.53 -9.95
C PHE A 183 -5.02 13.87 -10.71
N TYR A 184 -5.02 13.98 -12.05
CA TYR A 184 -6.07 13.40 -12.87
C TYR A 184 -6.15 11.87 -12.74
N TYR A 185 -5.02 11.19 -12.56
CA TYR A 185 -5.00 9.76 -12.25
C TYR A 185 -5.79 9.44 -10.96
N TYR A 186 -5.52 10.15 -9.86
CA TYR A 186 -6.24 9.90 -8.60
C TYR A 186 -7.70 10.37 -8.65
N GLU A 187 -7.98 11.47 -9.35
CA GLU A 187 -9.35 11.97 -9.57
C GLU A 187 -10.19 10.93 -10.35
N GLU A 188 -9.68 10.42 -11.47
CA GLU A 188 -10.35 9.40 -12.27
C GLU A 188 -10.58 8.12 -11.46
N MET A 189 -9.60 7.70 -10.65
CA MET A 189 -9.73 6.54 -9.77
C MET A 189 -10.78 6.72 -8.68
N ALA A 190 -10.86 7.90 -8.07
CA ALA A 190 -11.87 8.20 -7.06
C ALA A 190 -13.29 8.29 -7.65
N GLN A 191 -13.43 8.82 -8.86
CA GLN A 191 -14.71 8.92 -9.56
C GLN A 191 -15.21 7.57 -10.08
N THR A 192 -14.30 6.77 -10.66
CA THR A 192 -14.65 5.50 -11.30
C THR A 192 -14.79 4.36 -10.29
N PHE A 193 -13.91 4.34 -9.28
CA PHE A 193 -13.87 3.31 -8.25
C PHE A 193 -13.90 3.95 -6.85
N PRO A 194 -15.04 4.53 -6.42
CA PRO A 194 -15.14 5.16 -5.12
C PRO A 194 -14.89 4.14 -4.01
N SER A 195 -13.82 4.34 -3.26
CA SER A 195 -13.41 3.51 -2.13
C SER A 195 -12.62 4.35 -1.13
N TRP A 196 -12.42 3.83 0.08
CA TRP A 196 -11.52 4.45 1.06
C TRP A 196 -10.11 4.70 0.49
N LYS A 197 -9.57 3.79 -0.33
CA LYS A 197 -8.23 3.93 -0.89
C LYS A 197 -8.15 5.07 -1.89
N THR A 198 -9.06 5.12 -2.86
CA THR A 198 -9.03 6.10 -3.94
C THR A 198 -9.36 7.50 -3.44
N GLN A 199 -10.31 7.61 -2.50
CA GLN A 199 -10.63 8.89 -1.86
C GLN A 199 -9.50 9.40 -0.96
N LEU A 200 -8.81 8.52 -0.22
CA LEU A 200 -7.64 8.94 0.54
C LEU A 200 -6.46 9.35 -0.35
N ALA A 201 -6.28 8.70 -1.50
CA ALA A 201 -5.26 9.11 -2.45
C ALA A 201 -5.57 10.50 -3.04
N LEU A 202 -6.83 10.74 -3.43
CA LEU A 202 -7.29 12.04 -3.90
C LEU A 202 -7.15 13.12 -2.82
N LEU A 203 -7.52 12.83 -1.57
CA LEU A 203 -7.31 13.71 -0.42
C LEU A 203 -5.84 14.12 -0.30
N ASN A 204 -4.92 13.16 -0.36
CA ASN A 204 -3.48 13.45 -0.29
C ASN A 204 -3.01 14.29 -1.48
N SER A 205 -3.58 14.10 -2.67
CA SER A 205 -3.29 14.91 -3.84
C SER A 205 -3.75 16.37 -3.68
N HIS A 206 -4.94 16.60 -3.11
CA HIS A 206 -5.40 17.95 -2.75
C HIS A 206 -4.53 18.59 -1.67
N LEU A 207 -4.12 17.84 -0.65
CA LEU A 207 -3.21 18.32 0.39
C LEU A 207 -1.84 18.72 -0.16
N GLN A 208 -1.28 17.97 -1.13
CA GLN A 208 -0.01 18.35 -1.79
C GLN A 208 -0.13 19.66 -2.57
N GLN A 209 -1.32 20.00 -3.07
CA GLN A 209 -1.58 21.22 -3.83
C GLN A 209 -2.04 22.39 -2.95
N LEU A 210 -2.26 22.17 -1.66
CA LEU A 210 -2.89 23.13 -0.74
C LEU A 210 -4.33 23.51 -1.15
N ASN A 211 -5.05 22.58 -1.78
CA ASN A 211 -6.48 22.70 -2.09
C ASN A 211 -7.29 22.33 -0.84
N ILE A 212 -7.33 23.24 0.13
CA ILE A 212 -7.79 22.96 1.51
C ILE A 212 -9.29 22.75 1.59
N GLU A 213 -10.07 23.47 0.78
CA GLU A 213 -11.53 23.34 0.75
C GLU A 213 -11.92 21.94 0.27
N GLU A 214 -11.39 21.52 -0.88
CA GLU A 214 -11.64 20.20 -1.46
C GLU A 214 -11.11 19.06 -0.56
N ALA A 215 -9.94 19.26 0.07
CA ALA A 215 -9.42 18.31 1.05
C ALA A 215 -10.36 18.16 2.27
N GLY A 216 -10.94 19.27 2.74
CA GLY A 216 -11.95 19.27 3.79
C GLY A 216 -13.21 18.51 3.39
N GLU A 217 -13.73 18.77 2.18
CA GLU A 217 -14.92 18.08 1.66
C GLU A 217 -14.71 16.56 1.55
N ILE A 218 -13.54 16.11 1.10
CA ILE A 218 -13.23 14.67 1.04
C ILE A 218 -13.10 14.08 2.46
N ALA A 219 -12.52 14.82 3.41
CA ALA A 219 -12.46 14.37 4.79
C ALA A 219 -13.86 14.21 5.40
N ASP A 220 -14.76 15.17 5.18
CA ASP A 220 -16.16 15.10 5.61
C ASP A 220 -16.91 13.96 4.92
N LEU A 221 -16.65 13.72 3.63
CA LEU A 221 -17.20 12.59 2.89
C LEU A 221 -16.77 11.25 3.51
N LEU A 222 -15.49 11.09 3.87
CA LEU A 222 -14.98 9.87 4.50
C LEU A 222 -15.52 9.66 5.93
N ASP A 223 -15.86 10.74 6.64
CA ASP A 223 -16.54 10.67 7.93
C ASP A 223 -18.06 10.39 7.80
N SER A 224 -18.67 10.61 6.64
CA SER A 224 -20.09 10.35 6.40
C SER A 224 -20.49 8.89 6.59
N ASP A 225 -21.78 8.65 6.88
CA ASP A 225 -22.32 7.31 7.15
C ASP A 225 -22.03 6.31 6.02
N PHE A 226 -22.02 6.76 4.76
CA PHE A 226 -21.73 5.90 3.62
C PHE A 226 -20.33 5.27 3.69
N TYR A 227 -19.31 6.00 4.15
CA TYR A 227 -17.95 5.47 4.28
C TYR A 227 -17.68 4.91 5.68
N SER A 228 -18.03 5.65 6.73
CA SER A 228 -17.64 5.33 8.10
C SER A 228 -18.53 4.26 8.76
N VAL A 229 -19.78 4.12 8.32
CA VAL A 229 -20.74 3.15 8.86
C VAL A 229 -20.98 1.99 7.89
N GLU A 230 -21.39 2.27 6.65
CA GLU A 230 -21.73 1.21 5.69
C GLU A 230 -20.50 0.44 5.20
N GLN A 231 -19.36 1.13 5.03
CA GLN A 231 -18.09 0.53 4.61
C GLN A 231 -17.11 0.32 5.78
N LYS A 232 -17.62 0.19 7.00
CA LYS A 232 -16.82 0.12 8.23
C LYS A 232 -15.69 -0.92 8.19
N GLU A 233 -15.92 -2.09 7.59
CA GLU A 233 -14.91 -3.14 7.50
C GLU A 233 -13.68 -2.71 6.69
N VAL A 234 -13.90 -2.07 5.54
CA VAL A 234 -12.82 -1.52 4.69
C VAL A 234 -12.23 -0.27 5.35
N GLY A 235 -13.07 0.61 5.90
CA GLY A 235 -12.63 1.84 6.56
C GLY A 235 -11.70 1.58 7.75
N ALA A 236 -11.90 0.47 8.47
CA ALA A 236 -11.00 0.07 9.55
C ALA A 236 -9.55 -0.17 9.07
N ALA A 237 -9.35 -0.68 7.86
CA ALA A 237 -8.03 -0.91 7.28
C ALA A 237 -7.29 0.40 6.94
N TYR A 238 -8.02 1.49 6.72
CA TYR A 238 -7.48 2.78 6.30
C TYR A 238 -7.51 3.86 7.39
N LYS A 239 -8.07 3.55 8.56
CA LYS A 239 -8.29 4.51 9.65
C LYS A 239 -7.01 5.23 10.07
N GLU A 240 -5.87 4.54 10.16
CA GLU A 240 -4.60 5.16 10.54
C GLU A 240 -4.13 6.21 9.51
N HIS A 241 -4.27 5.91 8.21
CA HIS A 241 -3.88 6.82 7.14
C HIS A 241 -4.82 8.02 7.06
N PHE A 242 -6.12 7.79 7.28
CA PHE A 242 -7.09 8.87 7.34
C PHE A 242 -6.81 9.84 8.51
N LEU A 243 -6.51 9.31 9.70
CA LEU A 243 -6.10 10.14 10.85
C LEU A 243 -4.84 10.95 10.55
N ALA A 244 -3.84 10.33 9.89
CA ALA A 244 -2.62 11.04 9.48
C ALA A 244 -2.92 12.19 8.50
N ALA A 245 -3.81 11.97 7.52
CA ALA A 245 -4.23 13.01 6.58
C ALA A 245 -4.99 14.15 7.30
N LYS A 246 -5.89 13.84 8.23
CA LYS A 246 -6.60 14.85 9.05
C LYS A 246 -5.63 15.67 9.92
N ILE A 247 -4.58 15.05 10.47
CA ILE A 247 -3.55 15.77 11.23
C ILE A 247 -2.86 16.81 10.33
N ASN A 248 -2.47 16.41 9.12
CA ASN A 248 -1.84 17.32 8.16
C ASN A 248 -2.80 18.46 7.75
N LEU A 249 -4.06 18.16 7.44
CA LEU A 249 -5.07 19.16 7.12
C LEU A 249 -5.25 20.16 8.28
N SER A 250 -5.38 19.66 9.51
CA SER A 250 -5.51 20.48 10.72
C SER A 250 -4.32 21.43 10.90
N HIS A 251 -3.09 20.98 10.62
CA HIS A 251 -1.90 21.86 10.66
C HIS A 251 -1.93 22.95 9.61
N ILE A 252 -2.36 22.64 8.39
CA ILE A 252 -2.39 23.63 7.30
C ILE A 252 -3.44 24.71 7.57
N VAL A 253 -4.61 24.32 8.10
CA VAL A 253 -5.69 25.26 8.48
C VAL A 253 -5.34 26.05 9.75
N GLY A 254 -4.40 25.55 10.56
CA GLY A 254 -4.02 26.16 11.84
C GLY A 254 -4.98 25.81 12.98
N GLU A 255 -5.68 24.68 12.88
CA GLU A 255 -6.59 24.19 13.92
C GLU A 255 -5.84 23.50 15.08
N THR A 256 -6.46 23.50 16.26
CA THR A 256 -5.84 22.99 17.50
C THR A 256 -6.09 21.50 17.75
N ASP A 257 -6.96 20.85 16.98
CA ASP A 257 -7.37 19.46 17.22
C ASP A 257 -6.33 18.41 16.83
N SER A 258 -5.21 18.84 16.25
CA SER A 258 -4.14 17.94 15.81
C SER A 258 -3.57 17.04 16.92
N ASP A 259 -3.56 17.48 18.19
CA ASP A 259 -3.10 16.64 19.31
C ASP A 259 -4.08 15.53 19.67
N ALA A 260 -5.39 15.81 19.64
CA ALA A 260 -6.41 14.80 19.85
C ALA A 260 -6.38 13.73 18.75
N LEU A 261 -6.22 14.16 17.50
CA LEU A 261 -6.06 13.25 16.35
C LEU A 261 -4.78 12.41 16.46
N ARG A 262 -3.66 12.98 16.90
CA ARG A 262 -2.42 12.23 17.17
C ARG A 262 -2.63 11.19 18.27
N ASP A 263 -3.36 11.52 19.34
CA ASP A 263 -3.65 10.58 20.42
C ASP A 263 -4.55 9.43 19.94
N GLU A 264 -5.52 9.70 19.05
CA GLU A 264 -6.29 8.64 18.40
C GLU A 264 -5.40 7.76 17.52
N LEU A 265 -4.53 8.37 16.69
CA LEU A 265 -3.59 7.64 15.83
C LEU A 265 -2.65 6.74 16.65
N ARG A 266 -2.14 7.20 17.79
CA ARG A 266 -1.32 6.36 18.69
C ARG A 266 -2.06 5.14 19.22
N LYS A 267 -3.37 5.26 19.47
CA LYS A 267 -4.21 4.13 19.93
C LYS A 267 -4.44 3.12 18.81
N VAL A 268 -4.62 3.59 17.59
CA VAL A 268 -4.84 2.73 16.40
C VAL A 268 -3.53 2.06 15.97
N ASN A 269 -2.46 2.84 15.82
CA ASN A 269 -1.15 2.36 15.42
C ASN A 269 -0.02 3.17 16.09
N PRO A 270 0.54 2.68 17.20
CA PRO A 270 1.61 3.36 17.92
C PRO A 270 2.94 3.43 17.15
N HIS A 271 3.10 2.62 16.10
CA HIS A 271 4.29 2.56 15.25
C HIS A 271 4.12 3.31 13.93
N HIS A 272 3.03 4.05 13.73
CA HIS A 272 2.80 4.81 12.51
C HIS A 272 3.94 5.82 12.25
N PRO A 273 4.43 5.99 11.01
CA PRO A 273 5.58 6.85 10.70
C PRO A 273 5.45 8.29 11.23
N LEU A 274 4.25 8.88 11.14
CA LEU A 274 3.96 10.22 11.68
C LEU A 274 4.20 10.30 13.20
N ILE A 275 3.83 9.26 13.96
CA ILE A 275 4.04 9.21 15.41
C ILE A 275 5.53 9.07 15.74
N ALA A 276 6.24 8.21 15.01
CA ALA A 276 7.67 8.02 15.18
C ALA A 276 8.44 9.31 14.87
N ALA A 277 8.14 9.97 13.74
CA ALA A 277 8.75 11.24 13.35
C ALA A 277 8.47 12.36 14.36
N ASN A 278 7.23 12.47 14.84
CA ASN A 278 6.87 13.46 15.86
C ASN A 278 7.65 13.25 17.15
N LYS A 279 7.79 12.00 17.61
CA LYS A 279 8.60 11.68 18.79
C LYS A 279 10.06 12.06 18.59
N GLN A 280 10.65 11.65 17.45
CA GLN A 280 12.05 11.96 17.13
C GLN A 280 12.31 13.47 17.07
N MET A 281 11.36 14.25 16.53
CA MET A 281 11.50 15.70 16.46
C MET A 281 11.45 16.35 17.86
N ASN A 282 10.55 15.89 18.72
CA ASN A 282 10.46 16.37 20.11
C ASN A 282 11.73 16.05 20.89
N ASP A 283 12.24 14.81 20.78
CA ASP A 283 13.48 14.40 21.45
C ASP A 283 14.67 15.29 21.01
N LYS A 284 14.79 15.58 19.71
CA LYS A 284 15.81 16.51 19.18
C LYS A 284 15.64 17.94 19.69
N PHE A 285 14.40 18.41 19.84
CA PHE A 285 14.14 19.75 20.34
C PHE A 285 14.52 19.88 21.83
N ASP A 286 14.18 18.87 22.63
CA ASP A 286 14.56 18.81 24.04
C ASP A 286 16.09 18.78 24.22
N GLU A 287 16.81 18.04 23.36
CA GLU A 287 18.27 18.06 23.33
C GLU A 287 18.84 19.46 23.04
N ILE A 288 18.22 20.19 22.10
CA ILE A 288 18.61 21.57 21.78
C ILE A 288 18.37 22.48 22.99
N ILE A 289 17.20 22.41 23.62
CA ILE A 289 16.90 23.20 24.82
C ILE A 289 17.92 22.91 25.92
N ALA A 290 18.20 21.64 26.19
CA ALA A 290 19.15 21.23 27.22
C ALA A 290 20.55 21.80 26.96
N LYS A 291 20.98 21.82 25.69
CA LYS A 291 22.28 22.36 25.28
C LYS A 291 22.42 23.87 25.48
N TYR A 292 21.35 24.64 25.35
CA TYR A 292 21.37 26.10 25.47
C TYR A 292 20.85 26.63 26.82
N SER A 293 20.35 25.75 27.69
CA SER A 293 19.92 26.08 29.04
C SER A 293 21.03 25.89 30.09
N SER A 294 22.19 25.37 29.68
CA SER A 294 23.42 25.21 30.46
C SER A 294 24.49 26.21 30.06
#